data_AF-A0A087UF80-F1
#
_entry.id   AF-A0A087UF80-F1
#
_cell.length_a   1.000
_cell.length_b   1.000
_cell.length_c   1.000
_cell.angle_alpha   90.00
_cell.angle_beta   90.00
_cell.angle_gamma   90.00
#
_symmetry.space_group_name_H-M   'P 1'
#
loop_
_entity.id
_entity.type
_entity.pdbx_description
1 polymer ?
#
loop_
_entity_poly.entity_id
_entity_poly.type
_entity_poly.pdbx_seq_one_letter_code
_entity_poly.pdbx_strand_id
1 'polypeptide(L)'
;MWSRMLDKWVLRLQCLILIILGIFATDSGSKDPFSQQPRLVVQDGNLILQSAFNRNVSLATRGQGSIVVNNADLGKLVSSAQSGGTLQSSTI
;
A
#
# COMPACT_ATOMS: atom_id res chain seq x y z
N MET A 1 51.19 -5.14 -28.88
CA MET A 1 51.00 -5.12 -27.41
C MET A 1 49.79 -4.29 -26.96
N TRP A 2 49.46 -3.20 -27.67
CA TRP A 2 48.33 -2.32 -27.37
C TRP A 2 46.92 -2.93 -27.58
N SER A 3 46.71 -3.76 -28.62
CA SER A 3 45.37 -4.35 -28.86
C SER A 3 44.94 -5.31 -27.74
N ARG A 4 45.87 -6.12 -27.21
CA ARG A 4 45.62 -7.02 -26.07
C ARG A 4 45.28 -6.28 -24.76
N MET A 5 45.63 -5.00 -24.64
CA MET A 5 45.24 -4.18 -23.50
C MET A 5 43.82 -3.65 -23.67
N LEU A 6 43.45 -3.21 -24.88
CA LEU A 6 42.08 -2.79 -25.22
C LEU A 6 41.06 -3.91 -24.98
N ASP A 7 41.39 -5.15 -25.35
CA ASP A 7 40.50 -6.31 -25.15
C ASP A 7 40.17 -6.57 -23.67
N LYS A 8 41.14 -6.37 -22.78
CA LYS A 8 40.95 -6.53 -21.33
C LYS A 8 40.09 -5.43 -20.73
N TRP A 9 40.22 -4.19 -21.23
CA TRP A 9 39.39 -3.06 -20.80
C TRP A 9 37.95 -3.20 -21.25
N VAL A 10 37.73 -3.63 -22.50
CA VAL A 10 36.39 -3.90 -23.03
C VAL A 10 35.72 -5.03 -22.25
N LEU A 11 36.43 -6.11 -21.94
CA LEU A 11 35.90 -7.20 -21.13
C LEU A 11 35.50 -6.74 -19.72
N ARG A 12 36.34 -5.93 -19.07
CA ARG A 12 36.04 -5.38 -17.73
C ARG A 12 34.83 -4.46 -17.76
N LEU A 13 34.69 -3.62 -18.78
CA LEU A 13 33.55 -2.73 -18.97
C LEU A 13 32.27 -3.54 -19.19
N GLN A 14 32.33 -4.61 -20.00
CA GLN A 14 31.20 -5.49 -20.24
C GLN A 14 30.76 -6.22 -18.98
N CYS A 15 31.72 -6.73 -18.17
CA CYS A 15 31.42 -7.33 -16.87
C CYS A 15 30.75 -6.33 -15.92
N LEU A 16 31.22 -5.08 -15.88
CA LEU A 16 30.63 -4.04 -15.04
C LEU A 16 29.18 -3.72 -15.47
N ILE A 17 28.94 -3.61 -16.77
CA ILE A 17 27.59 -3.39 -17.33
C ILE A 17 26.64 -4.54 -16.96
N LEU A 18 27.09 -5.79 -17.07
CA LEU A 18 26.31 -6.97 -16.71
C LEU A 18 25.99 -7.05 -15.21
N ILE A 19 26.94 -6.68 -14.35
CA ILE A 19 26.72 -6.60 -12.89
C ILE A 19 25.67 -5.54 -12.56
N ILE A 20 25.77 -4.35 -13.17
CA ILE A 20 24.80 -3.26 -12.98
C ILE A 20 23.39 -3.72 -13.43
N LEU A 21 23.27 -4.31 -14.62
CA LEU A 21 22.00 -4.86 -15.12
C LEU A 21 21.44 -5.96 -14.21
N GLY A 22 22.29 -6.84 -13.69
CA GLY A 22 21.89 -7.88 -12.74
C GLY A 22 21.30 -7.32 -11.45
N ILE A 23 21.91 -6.25 -10.89
CA ILE A 23 21.40 -5.57 -9.69
C ILE A 23 20.01 -4.97 -9.96
N PHE A 24 19.80 -4.32 -11.11
CA PHE A 24 18.49 -3.79 -11.48
C PHE A 24 17.45 -4.88 -11.75
N ALA A 25 17.85 -6.04 -12.26
CA ALA A 25 16.95 -7.17 -12.48
C ALA A 25 16.50 -7.86 -11.18
N THR A 26 17.27 -7.73 -10.10
CA THR A 26 16.94 -8.34 -8.80
C THR A 26 15.88 -7.61 -7.98
N ASP A 27 15.31 -6.49 -8.46
CA ASP A 27 14.14 -5.85 -7.82
C ASP A 27 12.81 -6.59 -8.13
N SER A 28 12.88 -7.92 -7.98
CA SER A 28 11.76 -8.86 -8.02
C SER A 28 11.47 -9.37 -6.61
N GLY A 29 11.70 -8.56 -5.57
CA GLY A 29 11.14 -8.83 -4.24
C GLY A 29 9.63 -8.89 -4.41
N SER A 30 9.00 -10.02 -4.08
CA SER A 30 7.60 -10.38 -4.34
C SER A 30 6.67 -9.16 -4.41
N LYS A 31 6.57 -8.53 -5.59
CA LYS A 31 5.68 -7.41 -5.82
C LYS A 31 4.32 -8.07 -5.95
N ASP A 32 3.60 -8.12 -4.85
CA ASP A 32 2.20 -8.51 -4.82
C ASP A 32 1.52 -7.86 -6.05
N PRO A 33 1.06 -8.68 -7.02
CA PRO A 33 0.59 -8.18 -8.30
C PRO A 33 -0.67 -7.33 -8.16
N PHE A 34 -1.34 -7.40 -7.01
CA PHE A 34 -2.54 -6.64 -6.67
C PHE A 34 -2.26 -5.49 -5.70
N SER A 35 -1.00 -5.16 -5.42
CA SER A 35 -0.61 -4.02 -4.56
C SER A 35 -1.12 -2.67 -5.04
N GLN A 36 -1.41 -2.57 -6.35
CA GLN A 36 -1.94 -1.36 -6.98
C GLN A 36 -3.49 -1.28 -6.93
N GLN A 37 -4.16 -2.26 -6.34
CA GLN A 37 -5.63 -2.33 -6.28
C GLN A 37 -6.12 -2.36 -4.83
N PRO A 38 -7.25 -1.68 -4.51
CA PRO A 38 -7.88 -1.81 -3.20
C PRO A 38 -8.39 -3.23 -3.01
N ARG A 39 -8.28 -3.77 -1.79
CA ARG A 39 -8.58 -5.18 -1.51
C ARG A 39 -9.01 -5.45 -0.07
N LEU A 40 -9.61 -6.62 0.10
CA LEU A 40 -9.87 -7.23 1.39
C LEU A 40 -8.79 -8.26 1.68
N VAL A 41 -8.09 -8.11 2.80
CA VAL A 41 -7.04 -9.03 3.23
C VAL A 41 -7.46 -9.67 4.54
N VAL A 42 -7.31 -10.99 4.65
CA VAL A 42 -7.46 -11.70 5.92
C VAL A 42 -6.06 -12.06 6.43
N GLN A 43 -5.68 -11.49 7.57
CA GLN A 43 -4.35 -11.68 8.16
C GLN A 43 -4.47 -11.79 9.69
N ASP A 44 -3.90 -12.87 10.25
CA ASP A 44 -3.88 -13.12 11.70
C ASP A 44 -5.27 -13.05 12.36
N GLY A 45 -6.29 -13.53 11.65
CA GLY A 45 -7.70 -13.49 12.08
C GLY A 45 -8.40 -12.13 11.90
N ASN A 46 -7.71 -11.12 11.36
CA ASN A 46 -8.27 -9.79 11.10
C ASN A 46 -8.74 -9.68 9.65
N LEU A 47 -9.88 -9.03 9.44
CA LEU A 47 -10.31 -8.55 8.12
C LEU A 47 -9.86 -7.11 7.92
N ILE A 48 -9.01 -6.87 6.93
CA ILE A 48 -8.37 -5.59 6.64
C ILE A 48 -8.88 -5.06 5.30
N LEU A 49 -9.45 -3.86 5.31
CA LEU A 49 -9.73 -3.08 4.10
C LEU A 49 -8.47 -2.28 3.75
N GLN A 50 -7.72 -2.74 2.76
CA GLN A 50 -6.47 -2.10 2.35
C GLN A 50 -6.70 -1.19 1.14
N SER A 51 -6.31 0.09 1.25
CA SER A 51 -6.24 0.99 0.09
C SER A 51 -4.94 0.75 -0.70
N ALA A 52 -5.00 1.00 -2.01
CA ALA A 52 -3.80 1.04 -2.84
C ALA A 52 -3.07 2.38 -2.69
N PHE A 53 -1.81 2.43 -3.11
CA PHE A 53 -1.02 3.67 -3.13
C PHE A 53 -1.77 4.80 -3.87
N ASN A 54 -1.87 5.97 -3.24
CA ASN A 54 -2.65 7.12 -3.74
C ASN A 54 -4.13 6.81 -4.05
N ARG A 55 -4.73 5.83 -3.37
CA ARG A 55 -6.17 5.53 -3.45
C ARG A 55 -6.79 5.59 -2.05
N ASN A 56 -8.08 5.93 -2.01
CA ASN A 56 -8.86 6.01 -0.78
C ASN A 56 -9.81 4.83 -0.66
N VAL A 57 -10.11 4.44 0.59
CA VAL A 57 -11.30 3.64 0.90
C VAL A 57 -12.43 4.62 1.20
N SER A 58 -13.54 4.50 0.47
CA SER A 58 -14.72 5.33 0.66
C SER A 58 -15.88 4.48 1.12
N LEU A 59 -16.52 4.90 2.21
CA LEU A 59 -17.74 4.30 2.73
C LEU A 59 -18.89 5.25 2.45
N ALA A 60 -19.93 4.76 1.77
CA ALA A 60 -21.11 5.54 1.42
C ALA A 60 -22.36 4.73 1.73
N THR A 61 -23.34 5.36 2.36
CA THR A 61 -24.67 4.78 2.58
C THR A 61 -25.61 5.18 1.45
N ARG A 62 -26.63 4.36 1.18
CA ARG A 62 -27.73 4.69 0.26
C ARG A 62 -29.03 4.77 1.04
N GLY A 63 -29.86 5.76 0.72
CA GLY A 63 -31.15 5.97 1.39
C GLY A 63 -31.00 6.20 2.90
N GLN A 64 -31.69 5.40 3.70
CA GLN A 64 -31.66 5.46 5.17
C GLN A 64 -30.60 4.53 5.81
N GLY A 65 -29.62 4.05 5.04
CA GLY A 65 -28.55 3.21 5.58
C GLY A 65 -27.61 3.95 6.53
N SER A 66 -27.02 3.25 7.49
CA SER A 66 -25.99 3.77 8.42
C SER A 66 -24.72 2.92 8.37
N ILE A 67 -23.58 3.53 8.75
CA ILE A 67 -22.31 2.82 8.93
C ILE A 67 -22.06 2.69 10.43
N VAL A 68 -22.01 1.45 10.91
CA VAL A 68 -21.84 1.13 12.33
C VAL A 68 -20.50 0.44 12.52
N VAL A 69 -19.67 0.95 13.43
CA VAL A 69 -18.39 0.36 13.83
C VAL A 69 -18.43 0.13 15.33
N ASN A 70 -18.25 -1.13 15.76
CA ASN A 70 -18.31 -1.51 17.18
C ASN A 70 -19.56 -0.95 17.90
N ASN A 71 -20.74 -1.17 17.31
CA ASN A 71 -22.03 -0.71 17.80
C ASN A 71 -22.22 0.83 17.84
N ALA A 72 -21.27 1.62 17.32
CA ALA A 72 -21.39 3.07 17.21
C ALA A 72 -21.67 3.52 15.77
N ASP A 73 -22.65 4.39 15.60
CA ASP A 73 -23.01 4.99 14.31
C ASP A 73 -22.05 6.13 13.94
N LEU A 74 -21.26 5.95 12.88
CA LEU A 74 -20.27 6.93 12.45
C LEU A 74 -20.90 8.26 12.02
N GLY A 75 -22.10 8.23 11.42
CA GLY A 75 -22.78 9.44 10.99
C GLY A 75 -23.15 10.32 12.18
N LYS A 76 -23.71 9.71 13.23
CA LYS A 76 -24.04 10.40 14.48
C LYS A 76 -22.80 10.94 15.20
N LEU A 77 -21.72 10.16 15.23
CA LEU A 77 -20.46 10.60 15.81
C LEU A 77 -19.89 11.83 15.10
N VAL A 78 -19.85 11.82 13.76
CA VAL A 78 -19.38 12.97 12.97
C VAL A 78 -20.26 14.20 13.21
N SER A 79 -21.58 14.05 13.23
CA SER A 79 -22.50 15.16 13.54
C SER A 79 -22.25 15.73 14.94
N SER A 80 -22.07 14.88 15.95
CA SER A 80 -21.78 15.33 17.32
C SER A 80 -20.45 16.09 17.43
N ALA A 81 -19.41 15.63 16.72
CA ALA A 81 -18.11 16.31 16.68
C ALA A 81 -18.19 17.68 16.00
N GLN A 82 -18.98 17.81 14.93
CA GLN A 82 -19.21 19.09 14.24
C GLN A 82 -19.97 20.11 15.10
N SER A 83 -20.89 19.63 15.94
CA SER A 83 -21.67 20.47 16.87
C SER A 83 -20.91 20.85 18.14
N GLY A 84 -19.63 20.49 18.27
CA GLY A 84 -18.83 20.73 19.49
C GLY A 84 -19.25 19.86 20.69
N GLY A 85 -19.99 18.78 20.43
CA GLY A 85 -20.55 17.91 21.46
C GLY A 85 -19.48 17.07 22.14
N THR A 86 -19.48 17.10 23.48
CA THR A 86 -18.74 16.16 24.32
C THR A 86 -19.21 14.75 23.99
N LEU A 87 -18.31 13.89 23.49
CA LEU A 87 -18.59 12.48 23.25
C LEU A 87 -19.01 11.83 24.57
N GLN A 88 -20.31 11.61 24.77
CA GLN A 88 -20.80 10.81 25.88
C GLN A 88 -20.42 9.35 25.61
N SER A 89 -19.23 8.99 26.05
CA SER A 89 -18.75 7.61 26.14
C SER A 89 -19.76 6.83 26.99
N SER A 90 -20.66 6.11 26.32
CA SER A 90 -21.54 5.16 26.96
C SER A 90 -20.73 3.88 27.09
N THR A 91 -20.05 3.74 28.24
CA THR A 91 -19.41 2.49 28.63
C THR A 91 -20.51 1.44 28.80
N ILE A 92 -20.42 0.34 28.05
CA ILE A 92 -21.10 -0.92 28.39
C ILE A 92 -20.13 -1.70 29.27
#